data_AF-A0A444R1Q4-F1
#
_entry.id   AF-A0A444R1Q4-F1
#
_cell.length_a   1.000
_cell.length_b   1.000
_cell.length_c   1.000
_cell.angle_alpha   90.00
_cell.angle_beta   90.00
_cell.angle_gamma   90.00
#
_symmetry.space_group_name_H-M   'P 1'
#
loop_
_entity.id
_entity.type
_entity.pdbx_description
1 polymer ?
#
loop_
_entity_poly.entity_id
_entity_poly.type
_entity_poly.pdbx_seq_one_letter_code
_entity_poly.pdbx_strand_id
1 'polypeptide(L)'
;MNGELIWVLSLLAVAIVLFATGRVRMDAVALFVIVAFALSGTLTVPEVFSGFSDPNVVLIAALFIIGDGLVRTGVATVMGTWLVKVAGNSEIKMLVLLMLTVAG
;
A
#
# COMPACT_ATOMS: atom_id res chain seq x y z
N MET A 1 -18.45 -11.85 26.49
CA MET A 1 -17.63 -11.39 25.35
C MET A 1 -17.39 -12.59 24.47
N ASN A 2 -17.68 -12.51 23.17
CA ASN A 2 -17.49 -13.61 22.22
C ASN A 2 -15.99 -13.95 22.15
N GLY A 3 -15.59 -15.18 22.48
CA GLY A 3 -14.18 -15.59 22.54
C GLY A 3 -13.43 -15.37 21.22
N GLU A 4 -14.16 -15.51 20.12
CA GLU A 4 -13.69 -15.24 18.76
C GLU A 4 -13.34 -13.75 18.53
N LEU A 5 -14.15 -12.82 19.06
CA LEU A 5 -13.88 -11.39 18.92
C LEU A 5 -12.63 -10.98 19.69
N ILE A 6 -12.41 -11.54 20.89
CA ILE A 6 -11.21 -11.30 21.69
C ILE A 6 -9.97 -11.78 20.94
N TRP A 7 -10.07 -12.92 20.25
CA TRP A 7 -8.98 -13.47 19.45
C TRP A 7 -8.64 -12.61 18.23
N VAL A 8 -9.65 -12.17 17.47
CA VAL A 8 -9.43 -11.27 16.33
C VAL A 8 -8.79 -9.95 16.78
N LEU A 9 -9.27 -9.38 17.89
CA LEU A 9 -8.72 -8.14 18.45
C LEU A 9 -7.28 -8.30 18.96
N SER A 10 -6.96 -9.41 19.63
CA SER A 10 -5.60 -9.67 20.09
C SER A 10 -4.65 -9.85 18.91
N LEU A 11 -5.07 -10.56 17.87
CA LEU A 11 -4.28 -10.73 16.65
C LEU A 11 -4.05 -9.40 15.93
N LEU A 12 -5.08 -8.55 15.84
CA LEU A 12 -4.97 -7.20 15.28
C LEU A 12 -3.97 -6.35 16.08
N ALA A 13 -4.06 -6.36 17.41
CA ALA A 13 -3.12 -5.62 18.26
C ALA A 13 -1.68 -6.09 18.06
N VAL A 14 -1.47 -7.40 17.99
CA VAL A 14 -0.16 -8.00 17.69
C VAL A 14 0.34 -7.55 16.31
N ALA A 15 -0.49 -7.61 15.28
CA ALA A 15 -0.13 -7.16 13.93
C ALA A 15 0.28 -5.68 13.91
N ILE A 16 -0.48 -4.81 14.58
CA ILE A 16 -0.16 -3.37 14.70
C ILE A 16 1.19 -3.17 15.39
N VAL A 17 1.47 -3.88 16.48
CA VAL A 17 2.77 -3.79 17.17
C VAL A 17 3.91 -4.27 16.29
N LEU A 18 3.73 -5.38 15.56
CA LEU A 18 4.75 -5.88 14.63
C LEU A 18 5.01 -4.87 13.49
N PHE A 19 3.96 -4.27 12.93
CA PHE A 19 4.10 -3.24 11.90
C PHE A 19 4.80 -1.99 12.44
N ALA A 20 4.43 -1.52 13.63
CA ALA A 20 5.02 -0.33 14.24
C ALA A 20 6.48 -0.53 14.66
N THR A 21 6.85 -1.75 15.11
CA THR A 21 8.22 -2.05 15.55
C THR A 21 9.19 -2.12 14.36
N GLY A 22 8.70 -2.37 13.14
CA GLY A 22 9.49 -2.34 11.90
C GLY A 22 10.64 -3.37 11.82
N ARG A 23 10.80 -4.25 12.82
CA ARG A 23 11.87 -5.27 12.83
C ARG A 23 11.63 -6.40 11.85
N VAL A 24 10.36 -6.71 11.56
CA VAL A 24 9.96 -7.74 10.60
C VAL A 24 9.46 -7.05 9.34
N ARG A 25 9.84 -7.56 8.17
CA ARG A 25 9.32 -7.06 6.88
C ARG A 25 7.80 -7.09 6.90
N MET A 26 7.17 -6.01 6.46
CA MET A 26 5.71 -5.88 6.46
C MET A 26 5.02 -7.04 5.73
N ASP A 27 5.57 -7.46 4.59
CA ASP A 27 5.07 -8.60 3.82
C ASP A 27 5.07 -9.91 4.65
N ALA A 28 6.10 -10.13 5.46
CA ALA A 28 6.21 -11.31 6.31
C ALA A 28 5.20 -11.26 7.47
N VAL A 29 5.00 -10.08 8.07
CA VAL A 29 3.96 -9.89 9.10
C VAL A 29 2.57 -10.23 8.54
N ALA A 30 2.26 -9.74 7.33
CA ALA A 30 0.98 -10.03 6.68
C ALA A 30 0.78 -11.53 6.44
N LEU A 31 1.82 -12.24 5.96
CA LEU A 31 1.78 -13.70 5.79
C LEU A 31 1.57 -14.43 7.12
N PHE A 32 2.24 -14.02 8.20
CA PHE A 32 2.03 -14.61 9.53
C PHE A 32 0.59 -14.44 10.02
N VAL A 33 -0.02 -13.27 9.81
CA VAL A 33 -1.42 -12.99 10.20
C VAL A 33 -2.38 -13.88 9.43
N ILE A 34 -2.18 -14.03 8.12
CA ILE A 34 -2.96 -14.94 7.26
C ILE A 34 -2.88 -16.39 7.76
N VAL A 35 -1.67 -16.87 8.05
CA VAL A 35 -1.45 -18.23 8.56
C VAL A 35 -2.08 -18.41 9.95
N ALA A 36 -1.97 -17.42 10.83
CA ALA A 36 -2.57 -17.46 12.16
C ALA A 36 -4.11 -17.54 12.09
N PHE A 37 -4.75 -16.78 11.19
CA PHE A 37 -6.19 -16.87 10.98
C PHE A 37 -6.63 -18.21 10.40
N ALA A 38 -5.88 -18.76 9.44
CA ALA A 38 -6.17 -20.06 8.85
C ALA A 38 -6.02 -21.20 9.87
N LEU A 39 -4.97 -21.18 10.70
CA LEU A 39 -4.73 -22.19 11.74
C LEU A 39 -5.71 -22.09 12.91
N SER A 40 -6.18 -20.88 13.22
CA SER A 40 -7.17 -20.65 14.27
C SER A 40 -8.57 -21.17 13.91
N GLY A 41 -8.83 -21.48 12.62
CA GLY A 41 -10.14 -21.92 12.14
C GLY A 41 -11.24 -20.85 12.25
N THR A 42 -10.86 -19.61 12.58
CA THR A 42 -11.76 -18.45 12.72
C THR A 42 -12.23 -17.95 11.36
N LEU A 43 -11.42 -18.12 10.32
CA LEU A 43 -11.76 -17.78 8.95
C LEU A 43 -11.60 -19.02 8.07
N THR A 44 -12.53 -19.22 7.15
CA THR A 44 -12.43 -20.26 6.14
C THR A 44 -11.36 -19.91 5.10
N VAL A 45 -10.82 -20.92 4.42
CA VAL A 45 -9.78 -20.71 3.38
C VAL A 45 -10.21 -19.66 2.34
N PRO A 46 -11.44 -19.67 1.79
CA PRO A 46 -11.89 -18.63 0.85
C PRO A 46 -11.91 -17.22 1.46
N GLU A 47 -12.27 -17.08 2.74
CA GLU A 47 -12.32 -15.78 3.41
C GLU A 47 -10.93 -15.22 3.65
N VAL A 48 -9.96 -16.07 4.00
CA VAL A 48 -8.55 -15.66 4.15
C VAL A 48 -7.97 -15.15 2.83
N PHE A 49 -8.32 -15.78 1.70
CA PHE A 49 -7.86 -15.34 0.38
C PHE A 49 -8.68 -14.19 -0.23
N SER A 50 -9.84 -13.86 0.32
CA SER A 50 -10.72 -12.81 -0.20
C SER A 50 -10.03 -11.44 -0.27
N GLY A 51 -9.12 -11.14 0.66
CA GLY A 51 -8.34 -9.90 0.67
C GLY A 51 -7.35 -9.76 -0.48
N PHE A 52 -6.86 -10.87 -1.06
CA PHE A 52 -6.00 -10.81 -2.26
C PHE A 52 -6.79 -10.58 -3.55
N SER A 53 -8.04 -11.01 -3.57
CA SER A 53 -8.97 -10.80 -4.68
C SER A 53 -9.70 -9.46 -4.58
N ASP A 54 -9.36 -8.63 -3.58
CA ASP A 54 -9.96 -7.32 -3.42
C ASP A 54 -9.58 -6.43 -4.63
N PRO A 55 -10.57 -5.85 -5.34
CA PRO A 55 -10.32 -5.01 -6.50
C PRO A 55 -9.36 -3.84 -6.22
N ASN A 56 -9.33 -3.31 -4.99
CA ASN A 56 -8.43 -2.24 -4.61
C ASN A 56 -6.97 -2.72 -4.52
N VAL A 57 -6.74 -3.95 -4.03
CA VAL A 57 -5.40 -4.56 -4.01
C VAL A 57 -4.88 -4.77 -5.43
N VAL A 58 -5.74 -5.27 -6.31
CA VAL A 58 -5.42 -5.43 -7.74
C VAL A 58 -5.15 -4.08 -8.41
N LEU A 59 -5.93 -3.04 -8.08
CA LEU A 59 -5.70 -1.67 -8.57
C LEU A 59 -4.33 -1.15 -8.14
N ILE A 60 -3.94 -1.32 -6.88
CA ILE A 60 -2.62 -0.89 -6.38
C ILE A 60 -1.50 -1.63 -7.14
N ALA A 61 -1.64 -2.94 -7.37
CA ALA A 61 -0.69 -3.70 -8.17
C ALA A 61 -0.60 -3.17 -9.62
N ALA A 62 -1.73 -2.85 -10.24
CA ALA A 62 -1.78 -2.25 -11.58
C ALA A 62 -1.12 -0.86 -11.61
N LEU A 63 -1.35 -0.03 -10.58
CA LEU A 63 -0.71 1.28 -10.45
C LEU A 63 0.81 1.17 -10.32
N PHE A 64 1.32 0.15 -9.62
CA PHE A 64 2.76 -0.10 -9.58
C PHE A 64 3.33 -0.49 -10.95
N ILE A 65 2.63 -1.36 -11.69
CA ILE A 65 3.04 -1.75 -13.05
C ILE A 65 3.03 -0.55 -13.99
N ILE A 66 1.97 0.27 -13.95
CA ILE A 66 1.86 1.49 -14.75
C ILE A 66 2.95 2.48 -14.37
N GLY A 67 3.19 2.69 -13.07
CA GLY A 67 4.24 3.56 -12.55
C GLY A 67 5.62 3.15 -13.06
N ASP A 68 5.97 1.88 -12.95
CA ASP A 68 7.24 1.36 -13.49
C ASP A 68 7.31 1.50 -15.02
N GLY A 69 6.21 1.24 -15.74
CA GLY A 69 6.10 1.49 -17.17
C GLY A 69 6.35 2.95 -17.56
N LEU A 70 5.82 3.91 -16.79
CA LEU A 70 6.04 5.35 -17.00
C LEU A 70 7.50 5.75 -16.73
N VAL A 71 8.13 5.17 -15.72
CA VAL A 71 9.55 5.41 -15.41
C VAL A 71 10.43 4.83 -16.52
N ARG A 72 10.15 3.59 -16.94
CA ARG A 72 10.92 2.89 -17.98
C ARG A 72 10.79 3.52 -19.37
N THR A 73 9.63 4.09 -19.68
CA THR A 73 9.43 4.85 -20.94
C THR A 73 10.02 6.26 -20.88
N GLY A 74 10.47 6.72 -19.71
CA GLY A 74 11.05 8.05 -19.53
C GLY A 74 10.02 9.19 -19.53
N VAL A 75 8.72 8.88 -19.64
CA VAL A 75 7.63 9.88 -19.59
C VAL A 75 7.67 10.62 -18.25
N ALA A 76 7.91 9.91 -17.15
CA ALA A 76 8.07 10.52 -15.83
C ALA A 76 9.23 11.54 -15.79
N THR A 77 10.35 11.22 -16.43
CA THR A 77 11.53 12.10 -16.51
C THR A 77 11.27 13.33 -17.38
N VAL A 78 10.57 13.17 -18.52
CA VAL A 78 10.21 14.29 -19.41
C VAL A 78 9.23 15.24 -18.71
N MET A 79 8.20 14.69 -18.05
CA MET A 79 7.25 15.48 -17.26
C MET A 79 7.95 16.23 -16.12
N GLY A 80 8.85 15.57 -15.38
CA GLY A 80 9.58 16.19 -14.27
C GLY A 80 10.50 17.33 -14.74
N THR A 81 11.23 17.14 -15.83
CA THR A 81 12.11 18.19 -16.39
C THR A 81 11.31 19.38 -16.93
N TRP A 82 10.15 19.13 -17.54
CA TRP A 82 9.22 20.19 -17.95
C TRP A 82 8.68 20.98 -16.75
N LEU A 83 8.24 20.29 -15.68
CA LEU A 83 7.77 20.92 -14.44
C LEU A 83 8.84 21.82 -13.81
N VAL A 84 10.08 21.35 -13.70
CA VAL A 84 11.21 22.15 -13.17
C VAL A 84 11.46 23.39 -14.02
N LYS A 85 11.42 23.25 -15.35
CA LYS A 85 11.63 24.37 -16.28
C LYS A 85 10.54 25.44 -16.15
N VAL A 86 9.29 25.05 -15.92
CA VAL A 86 8.16 25.98 -15.74
C VAL A 86 8.14 26.60 -14.33
N ALA A 87 8.51 25.84 -13.30
CA ALA A 87 8.55 26.33 -11.92
C ALA A 87 9.69 27.33 -11.65
N GLY A 88 10.82 27.19 -12.34
CA GLY A 88 11.98 28.06 -12.17
C GLY A 88 12.61 27.94 -10.78
N ASN A 89 13.04 29.06 -10.18
CA ASN A 89 13.76 29.08 -8.90
C ASN A 89 12.86 29.24 -7.65
N SER A 90 11.54 29.03 -7.78
CA SER A 90 10.59 29.22 -6.68
C SER A 90 9.99 27.90 -6.22
N GLU A 91 10.33 27.46 -5.01
CA GLU A 91 9.81 26.24 -4.38
C GLU A 91 8.28 26.26 -4.27
N ILE A 92 7.69 27.41 -3.94
CA ILE A 92 6.23 27.57 -3.83
C ILE A 92 5.55 27.33 -5.17
N LYS A 93 6.10 27.87 -6.27
CA LYS A 93 5.56 27.61 -7.61
C LYS A 93 5.68 26.14 -7.99
N MET A 94 6.79 25.48 -7.65
CA MET A 94 6.99 24.05 -7.89
C MET A 94 5.96 23.20 -7.14
N LEU A 95 5.72 23.49 -5.86
CA LEU A 95 4.75 22.76 -5.04
C LEU A 95 3.33 22.92 -5.58
N VAL A 96 2.93 24.14 -5.96
CA VAL A 96 1.60 24.41 -6.56
C VAL A 96 1.46 23.72 -7.92
N LEU A 97 2.47 23.79 -8.78
CA LEU A 97 2.46 23.12 -10.09
C LEU A 97 2.35 21.61 -9.95
N LEU A 98 3.09 21.00 -9.01
CA LEU A 98 3.02 19.56 -8.72
C LEU A 98 1.62 19.16 -8.23
N MET A 99 1.05 19.92 -7.30
CA MET A 99 -0.31 19.64 -6.81
C MET A 99 -1.34 19.74 -7.94
N LEU A 100 -1.21 20.73 -8.84
CA LEU A 100 -2.09 20.86 -10.02
C LEU A 100 -1.90 19.73 -11.03
N THR A 101 -0.67 19.21 -11.21
CA THR A 101 -0.44 18.10 -12.14
C THR A 101 -0.95 16.76 -11.60
N VAL A 102 -1.03 16.59 -10.28
CA VAL A 102 -1.52 15.37 -9.64
C VAL A 102 -3.03 15.42 -9.37
N ALA A 103 -3.58 16.60 -9.07
CA ALA A 103 -5.01 16.79 -8.79
C ALA A 103 -5.88 16.92 -10.05
N GLY A 104 -5.26 17.19 -11.21
CA GLY A 104 -5.94 17.30 -12.51
C GLY A 104 -6.18 15.98 -13.21
#